data_AF-A0A497A7T9-F1
#
_entry.id   AF-A0A497A7T9-F1
#
_cell.length_a   1.000
_cell.length_b   1.000
_cell.length_c   1.000
_cell.angle_alpha   90.00
_cell.angle_beta   90.00
_cell.angle_gamma   90.00
#
_symmetry.space_group_name_H-M   'P 1'
#
loop_
_entity.id
_entity.type
_entity.pdbx_description
1 polymer ?
#
loop_
_entity_poly.entity_id
_entity_poly.type
_entity_poly.pdbx_seq_one_letter_code
_entity_poly.pdbx_strand_id
1 'polypeptide(L)'
;MPTQSSYDGYDLEPAYKLAREQLAEIEDIEQLCLKNGARYLVTGSQKEIAIEYLNQLYRIIMPNVEVSLIDSQEEVPIRDRVLILHHLLSAKGTPITNKLIAFKELLGGDSYSRTFSKRAIEPLVEHFGEQPHVLIDIAGKLGAHTVAYGDVAVTVNAFNKVPITIVLWRGDE
;
A
#
# COMPACT_ATOMS: atom_id res chain seq x y z
N MET A 1 5.92 7.87 18.82
CA MET A 1 5.33 6.82 17.96
C MET A 1 3.84 7.01 17.96
N PRO A 2 3.15 7.12 16.82
CA PRO A 2 1.70 7.24 16.84
C PRO A 2 1.15 5.95 17.44
N THR A 3 0.52 6.10 18.58
CA THR A 3 -0.28 5.10 19.29
C THR A 3 -1.26 4.48 18.31
N GLN A 4 -1.48 3.16 18.41
CA GLN A 4 -2.58 2.45 17.75
C GLN A 4 -3.90 3.17 18.07
N SER A 5 -4.30 4.10 17.21
CA SER A 5 -5.46 4.95 17.44
C SER A 5 -6.26 5.07 16.16
N SER A 6 -7.47 4.49 16.22
CA SER A 6 -8.65 4.76 15.40
C SER A 6 -8.68 4.39 13.92
N TYR A 7 -8.25 3.17 13.54
CA TYR A 7 -8.84 2.52 12.38
C TYR A 7 -9.86 1.49 12.89
N ASP A 8 -11.12 1.69 12.53
CA ASP A 8 -12.33 1.07 13.05
C ASP A 8 -12.21 -0.45 13.29
N GLY A 9 -12.85 -0.91 14.37
CA GLY A 9 -12.84 -2.31 14.87
C GLY A 9 -13.48 -3.35 13.96
N TYR A 10 -13.03 -3.42 12.71
CA TYR A 10 -13.26 -4.54 11.81
C TYR A 10 -12.26 -5.65 12.13
N ASP A 11 -12.78 -6.85 12.34
CA ASP A 11 -11.95 -8.04 12.42
C ASP A 11 -11.39 -8.38 11.05
N LEU A 12 -10.07 -8.25 10.90
CA LEU A 12 -9.34 -8.53 9.66
C LEU A 12 -8.83 -9.97 9.60
N GLU A 13 -8.97 -10.76 10.67
CA GLU A 13 -8.52 -12.16 10.71
C GLU A 13 -9.19 -13.03 9.63
N PRO A 14 -10.49 -12.91 9.34
CA PRO A 14 -11.12 -13.70 8.28
C PRO A 14 -10.54 -13.38 6.90
N ALA A 15 -10.30 -12.09 6.62
CA ALA A 15 -9.72 -11.66 5.35
C ALA A 15 -8.26 -12.13 5.21
N TYR A 16 -7.49 -12.07 6.29
CA TYR A 16 -6.12 -12.57 6.33
C TYR A 16 -6.07 -14.09 6.10
N LYS A 17 -6.91 -14.85 6.82
CA LYS A 17 -7.00 -16.30 6.68
C LYS A 17 -7.37 -16.71 5.26
N LEU A 18 -8.41 -16.11 4.68
CA LEU A 18 -8.85 -16.41 3.31
C LEU A 18 -7.73 -16.14 2.29
N ALA A 19 -7.03 -15.00 2.42
CA ALA A 19 -5.95 -14.67 1.52
C ALA A 19 -4.76 -15.64 1.63
N ARG A 20 -4.45 -16.13 2.84
CA ARG A 20 -3.43 -17.16 3.04
C ARG A 20 -3.80 -18.48 2.37
N GLU A 21 -5.03 -18.94 2.56
CA GLU A 21 -5.53 -20.17 1.94
C GLU A 21 -5.45 -20.08 0.41
N GLN A 22 -5.94 -18.99 -0.17
CA GLN A 22 -5.88 -18.76 -1.63
C GLN A 22 -4.45 -18.68 -2.16
N LEU A 23 -3.55 -18.01 -1.44
CA LEU A 23 -2.17 -17.89 -1.89
C LEU A 23 -1.40 -19.21 -1.78
N ALA A 24 -1.68 -20.02 -0.76
CA ALA A 24 -1.05 -21.34 -0.58
C ALA A 24 -1.38 -22.32 -1.71
N GLU A 25 -2.51 -22.14 -2.39
CA GLU A 25 -2.93 -22.92 -3.56
C GLU A 25 -2.27 -22.48 -4.88
N ILE A 26 -1.51 -21.37 -4.89
CA ILE A 26 -0.84 -20.88 -6.10
C ILE A 26 0.39 -21.74 -6.43
N GLU A 27 0.34 -22.42 -7.57
CA GLU A 27 1.46 -23.21 -8.08
C GLU A 27 2.51 -22.36 -8.81
N ASP A 28 2.05 -21.42 -9.65
CA ASP A 28 2.90 -20.56 -10.48
C ASP A 28 3.23 -19.22 -9.78
N ILE A 29 4.12 -19.31 -8.80
CA ILE A 29 4.59 -18.17 -8.01
C ILE A 29 5.39 -17.18 -8.87
N GLU A 30 6.09 -17.66 -9.90
CA GLU A 30 6.84 -16.80 -10.80
C GLU A 30 5.91 -15.84 -11.56
N GLN A 31 4.84 -16.38 -12.16
CA GLN A 31 3.86 -15.57 -12.87
C GLN A 31 3.07 -14.64 -11.94
N LEU A 32 2.79 -15.08 -10.70
CA LEU A 32 2.24 -14.21 -9.66
C LEU A 32 3.16 -13.00 -9.39
N CYS A 33 4.45 -13.25 -9.23
CA CYS A 33 5.44 -12.20 -8.96
C CYS A 33 5.54 -11.20 -10.12
N LEU A 34 5.55 -11.67 -11.36
CA LEU A 34 5.57 -10.82 -12.57
C LEU A 34 4.37 -9.87 -12.65
N LYS A 35 3.17 -10.33 -12.29
CA LYS A 35 1.95 -9.50 -12.27
C LYS A 35 2.02 -8.36 -11.27
N ASN A 36 2.73 -8.55 -10.16
CA ASN A 36 2.80 -7.60 -9.05
C ASN A 36 4.07 -6.74 -9.06
N GLY A 37 5.11 -7.16 -9.80
CA GLY A 37 6.45 -6.58 -9.67
C GLY A 37 7.16 -7.03 -8.39
N ALA A 38 6.75 -8.18 -7.83
CA ALA A 38 7.45 -8.85 -6.74
C ALA A 38 8.58 -9.72 -7.30
N ARG A 39 9.47 -10.22 -6.44
CA ARG A 39 10.56 -11.13 -6.80
C ARG A 39 10.29 -12.51 -6.23
N TYR A 40 10.39 -13.51 -7.09
CA TYR A 40 10.38 -14.91 -6.66
C TYR A 40 11.80 -15.33 -6.29
N LEU A 41 11.98 -15.82 -5.08
CA LEU A 41 13.26 -16.27 -4.53
C LEU A 41 13.15 -17.75 -4.15
N VAL A 42 14.22 -18.51 -4.40
CA VAL A 42 14.30 -19.92 -4.01
C VAL A 42 15.58 -20.13 -3.22
N THR A 43 15.43 -20.52 -1.95
CA THR A 43 16.54 -20.80 -1.04
C THR A 43 16.48 -22.28 -0.66
N GLY A 44 17.28 -23.11 -1.34
CA GLY A 44 17.19 -24.57 -1.20
C GLY A 44 15.86 -25.09 -1.74
N SER A 45 15.05 -25.73 -0.89
CA SER A 45 13.68 -26.16 -1.23
C SER A 45 12.60 -25.12 -0.86
N GLN A 46 12.97 -24.04 -0.19
CA GLN A 46 12.03 -23.03 0.29
C GLN A 46 11.76 -21.99 -0.80
N LYS A 47 10.47 -21.73 -1.02
CA LYS A 47 9.97 -20.76 -1.99
C LYS A 47 9.55 -19.49 -1.26
N GLU A 48 10.01 -18.34 -1.74
CA GLU A 48 9.77 -17.05 -1.10
C GLU A 48 9.36 -15.98 -2.10
N ILE A 49 8.48 -15.08 -1.68
CA ILE A 49 8.09 -13.89 -2.44
C ILE A 49 8.64 -12.67 -1.70
N ALA A 50 9.43 -11.85 -2.38
CA ALA A 50 9.87 -10.56 -1.87
C ALA A 50 9.07 -9.44 -2.55
N ILE A 51 8.41 -8.59 -1.77
CA ILE A 51 7.52 -7.53 -2.27
C ILE A 51 7.77 -6.22 -1.53
N GLU A 52 7.78 -5.12 -2.28
CA GLU A 52 7.88 -3.76 -1.75
C GLU A 52 6.49 -3.21 -1.43
N TYR A 53 6.32 -2.72 -0.21
CA TYR A 53 5.13 -2.02 0.27
C TYR A 53 5.54 -0.81 1.11
N LEU A 54 5.07 0.39 0.75
CA LEU A 54 5.40 1.65 1.42
C LEU A 54 6.92 1.84 1.69
N ASN A 55 7.74 1.58 0.66
CA ASN A 55 9.20 1.70 0.70
C ASN A 55 9.88 0.78 1.74
N GLN A 56 9.24 -0.35 2.08
CA GLN A 56 9.80 -1.42 2.89
C GLN A 56 9.69 -2.75 2.16
N LEU A 57 10.71 -3.60 2.35
CA LEU A 57 10.78 -4.90 1.70
C LEU A 57 10.28 -6.01 2.65
N TYR A 58 9.25 -6.72 2.20
CA TYR A 58 8.65 -7.83 2.92
C TYR A 58 8.99 -9.15 2.24
N ARG A 59 9.07 -10.22 3.02
CA ARG A 59 9.16 -11.60 2.57
C ARG A 59 7.92 -12.39 2.95
N ILE A 60 7.55 -13.32 2.08
CA ILE A 60 6.44 -14.26 2.28
C ILE A 60 6.96 -15.66 2.01
N ILE A 61 6.92 -16.53 3.01
CA ILE A 61 7.42 -17.91 2.92
C ILE A 61 6.27 -18.84 2.51
N MET A 62 6.47 -19.61 1.45
CA MET A 62 5.49 -20.58 0.93
C MET A 62 5.81 -22.00 1.43
N PRO A 63 4.79 -22.86 1.67
CA PRO A 63 3.36 -22.64 1.46
C PRO A 63 2.62 -22.04 2.68
N ASN A 64 3.33 -21.76 3.78
CA ASN A 64 2.69 -21.30 5.01
C ASN A 64 2.13 -19.87 4.92
N VAL A 65 2.55 -19.08 3.94
CA VAL A 65 2.15 -17.67 3.73
C VAL A 65 2.34 -16.85 5.00
N GLU A 66 3.58 -16.80 5.47
CA GLU A 66 3.99 -15.97 6.61
C GLU A 66 4.65 -14.68 6.12
N VAL A 67 4.04 -13.54 6.45
CA VAL A 67 4.52 -12.21 6.05
C VAL A 67 5.44 -11.65 7.14
N SER A 68 6.67 -11.30 6.78
CA SER A 68 7.63 -10.64 7.68
C SER A 68 8.45 -9.58 6.94
N LEU A 69 9.04 -8.64 7.68
CA LEU A 69 10.02 -7.71 7.14
C LEU A 69 11.35 -8.44 6.86
N ILE A 70 12.06 -8.04 5.82
CA ILE A 70 13.39 -8.60 5.53
C ILE A 70 14.45 -8.01 6.48
N ASP A 71 14.38 -6.70 6.72
CA ASP A 71 15.42 -5.96 7.46
C ASP A 71 15.07 -5.75 8.95
N SER A 72 13.98 -6.34 9.43
CA SER A 72 13.50 -6.14 10.79
C SER A 72 12.78 -7.38 11.33
N GLN A 73 12.83 -7.55 12.65
CA GLN A 73 12.06 -8.55 13.40
C GLN A 73 10.76 -7.97 13.98
N GLU A 74 10.42 -6.73 13.64
CA GLU A 74 9.16 -6.12 14.04
C GLU A 74 7.97 -6.89 13.49
N GLU A 75 6.92 -6.97 14.31
CA GLU A 75 5.70 -7.63 13.91
C GLU A 75 4.98 -6.78 12.84
N VAL A 76 4.68 -7.40 11.69
CA VAL A 76 3.89 -6.73 10.64
C VAL A 76 2.44 -6.60 11.10
N PRO A 77 1.83 -5.41 11.14
CA PRO A 77 0.43 -5.26 11.52
C PRO A 77 -0.52 -6.05 10.61
N ILE A 78 -1.59 -6.62 11.16
CA ILE A 78 -2.55 -7.45 10.40
C ILE A 78 -3.09 -6.74 9.15
N ARG A 79 -3.36 -5.43 9.26
CA ARG A 79 -3.81 -4.61 8.12
C ARG A 79 -2.83 -4.68 6.95
N ASP A 80 -1.54 -4.54 7.23
CA ASP A 80 -0.51 -4.52 6.20
C ASP A 80 -0.31 -5.92 5.61
N ARG A 81 -0.39 -6.98 6.44
CA ARG A 81 -0.42 -8.37 5.95
C ARG A 81 -1.58 -8.58 4.98
N VAL A 82 -2.79 -8.15 5.35
CA VAL A 82 -3.99 -8.27 4.50
C VAL A 82 -3.80 -7.53 3.18
N LEU A 83 -3.33 -6.28 3.21
CA LEU A 83 -3.10 -5.48 2.01
C LEU A 83 -2.06 -6.13 1.07
N ILE A 84 -0.95 -6.62 1.62
CA ILE A 84 0.10 -7.29 0.84
C ILE A 84 -0.44 -8.56 0.16
N LEU A 85 -1.14 -9.43 0.90
CA LEU A 85 -1.66 -10.67 0.34
C LEU A 85 -2.75 -10.41 -0.71
N HIS A 86 -3.67 -9.47 -0.46
CA HIS A 86 -4.71 -9.13 -1.43
C HIS A 86 -4.14 -8.44 -2.67
N HIS A 87 -3.08 -7.64 -2.54
CA HIS A 87 -2.39 -7.08 -3.69
C HIS A 87 -1.86 -8.20 -4.59
N LEU A 88 -1.13 -9.17 -4.01
CA LEU A 88 -0.60 -10.32 -4.74
C LEU A 88 -1.67 -11.07 -5.51
N LEU A 89 -2.80 -11.37 -4.86
CA LEU A 89 -3.92 -12.12 -5.45
C LEU A 89 -4.69 -11.33 -6.52
N SER A 90 -4.77 -10.01 -6.39
CA SER A 90 -5.62 -9.17 -7.25
C SER A 90 -4.91 -8.55 -8.46
N ALA A 91 -3.58 -8.43 -8.43
CA ALA A 91 -2.87 -7.77 -9.51
C ALA A 91 -2.93 -8.57 -10.81
N LYS A 92 -3.25 -7.85 -11.89
CA LYS A 92 -3.41 -8.43 -13.24
C LYS A 92 -2.17 -8.28 -14.12
N GLY A 93 -1.14 -7.57 -13.65
CA GLY A 93 0.02 -7.23 -14.45
C GLY A 93 -0.17 -6.04 -15.39
N THR A 94 -1.33 -5.39 -15.39
CA THR A 94 -1.64 -4.23 -16.22
C THR A 94 -0.62 -3.10 -16.02
N PRO A 95 0.00 -2.57 -17.08
CA PRO A 95 0.92 -1.44 -16.98
C PRO A 95 0.24 -0.17 -16.46
N ILE A 96 1.00 0.66 -15.74
CA ILE A 96 0.54 1.98 -15.29
C ILE A 96 0.36 2.89 -16.51
N THR A 97 -0.81 3.53 -16.62
CA THR A 97 -1.14 4.44 -17.73
C THR A 97 -0.63 5.88 -17.52
N ASN A 98 -0.15 6.20 -16.31
CA ASN A 98 0.21 7.54 -15.85
C ASN A 98 -0.92 8.57 -15.93
N LYS A 99 -2.17 8.12 -16.08
CA LYS A 99 -3.35 8.97 -15.97
C LYS A 99 -3.81 8.99 -14.52
N LEU A 100 -3.78 10.18 -13.90
CA LEU A 100 -4.33 10.36 -12.56
C LEU A 100 -5.86 10.28 -12.59
N ILE A 101 -6.40 9.62 -11.57
CA ILE A 101 -7.83 9.60 -11.24
C ILE A 101 -7.98 9.89 -9.75
N ALA A 102 -9.05 10.57 -9.38
CA ALA A 102 -9.41 10.78 -7.98
C ALA A 102 -10.02 9.50 -7.39
N PHE A 103 -9.97 9.36 -6.06
CA PHE A 103 -10.56 8.21 -5.35
C PHE A 103 -12.02 7.96 -5.75
N LYS A 104 -12.82 9.01 -5.92
CA LYS A 104 -14.25 8.92 -6.31
C LYS A 104 -14.48 8.30 -7.69
N GLU A 105 -13.47 8.30 -8.57
CA GLU A 105 -13.54 7.74 -9.91
C GLU A 105 -13.25 6.22 -9.93
N LEU A 106 -12.80 5.66 -8.81
CA LEU A 106 -12.70 4.21 -8.65
C LEU A 106 -14.10 3.57 -8.65
N LEU A 107 -14.19 2.32 -9.12
CA LEU A 107 -15.42 1.53 -9.04
C LEU A 107 -15.84 1.41 -7.56
N GLY A 108 -17.01 1.97 -7.22
CA GLY A 108 -17.49 2.03 -5.83
C GLY A 108 -16.84 3.11 -4.96
N GLY A 109 -15.94 3.93 -5.52
CA GLY A 109 -15.27 5.01 -4.79
C GLY A 109 -16.20 6.15 -4.39
N ASP A 110 -17.18 6.48 -5.24
CA ASP A 110 -18.16 7.55 -4.98
C ASP A 110 -19.00 7.28 -3.71
N SER A 111 -19.48 6.04 -3.54
CA SER A 111 -20.29 5.65 -2.38
C SER A 111 -19.49 5.64 -1.07
N TYR A 112 -18.16 5.48 -1.13
CA TYR A 112 -17.27 5.49 0.03
C TYR A 112 -16.55 6.84 0.23
N SER A 113 -16.75 7.81 -0.67
CA SER A 113 -16.00 9.07 -0.73
C SER A 113 -16.04 9.87 0.57
N ARG A 114 -17.20 9.94 1.23
CA ARG A 114 -17.36 10.64 2.52
C ARG A 114 -16.51 10.01 3.63
N THR A 115 -16.54 8.68 3.73
CA THR A 115 -15.77 7.94 4.74
C THR A 115 -14.27 8.04 4.45
N PHE A 116 -13.90 7.93 3.17
CA PHE A 116 -12.51 8.13 2.73
C PHE A 116 -12.01 9.55 3.08
N SER A 117 -12.80 10.59 2.81
CA SER A 117 -12.43 11.97 3.15
C SER A 117 -12.09 12.11 4.63
N LYS A 118 -12.96 11.62 5.52
CA LYS A 118 -12.74 11.67 6.97
C LYS A 118 -11.50 10.90 7.45
N ARG A 119 -11.20 9.77 6.80
CA ARG A 119 -10.13 8.85 7.26
C ARG A 119 -8.77 9.12 6.63
N ALA A 120 -8.73 9.74 5.46
CA ALA A 120 -7.52 9.92 4.69
C ALA A 120 -7.24 11.39 4.37
N ILE A 121 -8.25 12.18 3.99
CA ILE A 121 -8.04 13.57 3.54
C ILE A 121 -8.00 14.53 4.72
N GLU A 122 -8.99 14.49 5.62
CA GLU A 122 -9.07 15.38 6.79
C GLU A 122 -7.80 15.31 7.66
N PRO A 123 -7.25 14.13 8.01
CA PRO A 123 -6.02 14.06 8.81
C PRO A 123 -4.80 14.66 8.09
N LEU A 124 -4.72 14.52 6.76
CA LEU A 124 -3.64 15.13 5.98
C LEU A 124 -3.77 16.66 5.97
N VAL A 125 -4.99 17.18 5.81
CA VAL A 125 -5.25 18.63 5.84
C VAL A 125 -5.00 19.20 7.23
N GLU A 126 -5.45 18.52 8.29
CA GLU A 126 -5.22 18.93 9.68
C GLU A 126 -3.73 19.00 10.02
N HIS A 127 -2.93 18.05 9.53
CA HIS A 127 -1.50 17.99 9.85
C HIS A 127 -0.63 18.88 8.94
N PHE A 128 -0.97 19.00 7.66
CA PHE A 128 -0.12 19.66 6.66
C PHE A 128 -0.72 20.94 6.06
N GLY A 129 -1.97 21.27 6.34
CA GLY A 129 -2.69 22.38 5.70
C GLY A 129 -2.02 23.74 5.91
N GLU A 130 -1.55 24.02 7.13
CA GLU A 130 -0.84 25.28 7.43
C GLU A 130 0.58 25.31 6.85
N GLN A 131 1.24 24.15 6.72
CA GLN A 131 2.61 24.04 6.23
C GLN A 131 2.76 22.91 5.18
N PRO A 132 2.22 23.08 3.96
CA PRO A 132 2.16 21.99 2.98
C PRO A 132 3.53 21.44 2.57
N HIS A 133 4.58 22.25 2.63
CA HIS A 133 5.95 21.83 2.29
C HIS A 133 6.49 20.73 3.21
N VAL A 134 6.03 20.65 4.46
CA VAL A 134 6.42 19.57 5.41
C VAL A 134 6.02 18.19 4.89
N LEU A 135 4.97 18.11 4.07
CA LEU A 135 4.56 16.86 3.41
C LEU A 135 5.70 16.31 2.55
N ILE A 136 6.46 17.16 1.86
CA ILE A 136 7.55 16.73 0.97
C ILE A 136 8.63 16.01 1.79
N ASP A 137 9.06 16.60 2.89
CA ASP A 137 10.13 16.07 3.74
C ASP A 137 9.71 14.76 4.41
N ILE A 138 8.48 14.67 4.89
CA ILE A 138 7.96 13.47 5.55
C ILE A 138 7.71 12.35 4.53
N ALA A 139 7.08 12.66 3.41
CA ALA A 139 6.80 11.67 2.37
C ALA A 139 8.09 11.16 1.71
N GLY A 140 9.15 11.98 1.63
CA GLY A 140 10.46 11.55 1.15
C GLY A 140 11.03 10.36 1.93
N LYS A 141 10.72 10.22 3.23
CA LYS A 141 11.12 9.05 4.04
C LYS A 141 10.43 7.76 3.58
N LEU A 142 9.30 7.88 2.90
CA LEU A 142 8.56 6.80 2.26
C LEU A 142 8.95 6.63 0.78
N GLY A 143 10.08 7.18 0.35
CA GLY A 143 10.53 7.12 -1.05
C GLY A 143 9.65 7.92 -2.01
N ALA A 144 8.83 8.85 -1.50
CA ALA A 144 8.01 9.69 -2.35
C ALA A 144 8.85 10.71 -3.13
N HIS A 145 8.35 11.10 -4.29
CA HIS A 145 8.94 12.16 -5.12
C HIS A 145 7.91 13.26 -5.39
N THR A 146 8.38 14.49 -5.58
CA THR A 146 7.53 15.64 -5.90
C THR A 146 6.99 15.55 -7.33
N VAL A 147 5.76 15.99 -7.52
CA VAL A 147 5.12 16.11 -8.85
C VAL A 147 4.48 17.48 -9.01
N ALA A 148 4.37 17.95 -10.26
CA ALA A 148 3.87 19.28 -10.57
C ALA A 148 2.32 19.31 -10.62
N TYR A 149 1.69 19.20 -9.44
CA TYR A 149 0.23 19.33 -9.26
C TYR A 149 -0.09 20.17 -8.03
N GLY A 150 -1.10 21.04 -8.12
CA GLY A 150 -1.48 21.93 -7.02
C GLY A 150 -0.32 22.83 -6.56
N ASP A 151 -0.34 23.21 -5.29
CA ASP A 151 0.76 23.98 -4.67
C ASP A 151 1.86 23.05 -4.15
N VAL A 152 1.46 21.91 -3.56
CA VAL A 152 2.37 20.85 -3.13
C VAL A 152 1.78 19.51 -3.50
N ALA A 153 2.53 18.69 -4.22
CA ALA A 153 2.15 17.31 -4.48
C ALA A 153 3.34 16.35 -4.44
N VAL A 154 3.07 15.16 -3.93
CA VAL A 154 4.02 14.06 -3.84
C VAL A 154 3.35 12.76 -4.30
N THR A 155 4.13 11.90 -4.96
CA THR A 155 3.71 10.56 -5.33
C THR A 155 4.52 9.54 -4.55
N VAL A 156 3.82 8.66 -3.82
CA VAL A 156 4.39 7.51 -3.12
C VAL A 156 3.91 6.22 -3.78
N ASN A 157 4.80 5.26 -3.97
CA ASN A 157 4.42 3.94 -4.44
C ASN A 157 3.98 3.11 -3.24
N ALA A 158 2.67 2.94 -3.05
CA ALA A 158 2.17 2.02 -2.02
C ALA A 158 2.61 0.60 -2.31
N PHE A 159 2.53 0.20 -3.57
CA PHE A 159 3.18 -0.97 -4.17
C PHE A 159 3.81 -0.55 -5.50
N ASN A 160 4.70 -1.37 -6.08
CA ASN A 160 5.37 -1.09 -7.36
C ASN A 160 4.42 -0.69 -8.50
N LYS A 161 3.18 -1.19 -8.50
CA LYS A 161 2.16 -0.90 -9.52
C LYS A 161 0.99 -0.05 -9.01
N VAL A 162 1.09 0.54 -7.83
CA VAL A 162 0.03 1.34 -7.19
C VAL A 162 0.61 2.67 -6.69
N PRO A 163 0.90 3.62 -7.60
CA PRO A 163 1.30 4.97 -7.21
C PRO A 163 0.11 5.72 -6.63
N ILE A 164 0.30 6.37 -5.48
CA ILE A 164 -0.67 7.25 -4.83
C ILE A 164 -0.10 8.65 -4.85
N THR A 165 -0.84 9.58 -5.45
CA THR A 165 -0.47 11.01 -5.49
C THR A 165 -1.31 11.78 -4.48
N ILE A 166 -0.65 12.46 -3.55
CA ILE A 166 -1.27 13.36 -2.60
C ILE A 166 -1.06 14.78 -3.15
N VAL A 167 -2.14 15.53 -3.31
CA VAL A 167 -2.12 16.91 -3.79
C VAL A 167 -2.73 17.79 -2.72
N LEU A 168 -1.96 18.74 -2.20
CA LEU A 168 -2.40 19.77 -1.26
C LEU A 168 -2.48 21.11 -1.99
N TRP A 169 -3.62 21.78 -1.78
CA TRP A 169 -3.87 23.14 -2.20
C TRP A 169 -3.82 24.03 -0.97
N ARG A 170 -3.16 25.17 -1.06
CA ARG A 170 -3.27 26.19 -0.03
C ARG A 170 -4.70 26.74 -0.07
N GLY A 171 -5.27 26.98 1.11
CA GLY A 171 -6.54 27.69 1.18
C GLY A 171 -6.37 29.09 0.61
N ASP A 172 -7.32 29.51 -0.21
CA ASP A 172 -7.53 30.92 -0.48
C ASP A 172 -8.09 31.54 0.82
N GLU A 173 -7.47 32.60 1.33
CA GLU A 173 -8.03 33.38 2.45
C GLU A 173 -9.44 33.90 2.16
#